data_AF-A0A350XZN3-F1
#
_entry.id   AF-A0A350XZN3-F1
#
_cell.length_a   1.000
_cell.length_b   1.000
_cell.length_c   1.000
_cell.angle_alpha   90.00
_cell.angle_beta   90.00
_cell.angle_gamma   90.00
#
_symmetry.space_group_name_H-M   'P 1'
#
loop_
_entity.id
_entity.type
_entity.pdbx_description
1 polymer ?
#
loop_
_entity_poly.entity_id
_entity_poly.type
_entity_poly.pdbx_seq_one_letter_code
_entity_poly.pdbx_strand_id
1 'polypeptide(L)'
;MREPFHCAICGKRVELGYAHQACRHTCGNAECQAVYQKQYSVEVEQRRQSNRIKQLQLEGVDMVTCAVCNQQFEMIHHSHLKTHGLTVKEYKKLYPDLPTLNSRMKQTRGQGALTQSHYLSYVGKEPDRELYEFLTGCLLGDGYLEKCSNKRNARYAEGGSNQRYLEWKYQFLSRYFSCTFNERLSSPHTKTGKQYKGWWLKTKVHPIFTKFHLEWYHQKKVVSEKLLSEYLTEFALIIWFCDDGCSYHKIRFYTMAFSDNEVELLVNLLKSRFGLKGNILRNKSGQPFISLDADSKIKFRRITSQFSIPGMEYKLNF
;
A
#
# COMPACT_ATOMS: atom_id res chain seq x y z
N MET A 1 60.93 -31.64 -10.66
CA MET A 1 61.34 -30.51 -11.52
C MET A 1 60.07 -29.77 -11.94
N ARG A 2 60.07 -28.43 -12.01
CA ARG A 2 58.87 -27.65 -12.34
C ARG A 2 58.81 -27.45 -13.85
N GLU A 3 57.71 -27.82 -14.49
CA GLU A 3 57.56 -27.74 -15.95
C GLU A 3 57.17 -26.32 -16.41
N PRO A 4 57.63 -25.85 -17.58
CA PRO A 4 57.11 -24.65 -18.22
C PRO A 4 55.61 -24.77 -18.45
N PHE A 5 54.86 -23.69 -18.25
CA PHE A 5 53.40 -23.68 -18.44
C PHE A 5 52.99 -22.63 -19.47
N HIS A 6 51.81 -22.80 -20.06
CA HIS A 6 51.21 -21.79 -20.92
C HIS A 6 50.24 -20.93 -20.11
N CYS A 7 50.27 -19.61 -20.32
CA CYS A 7 49.32 -18.69 -19.71
C CYS A 7 47.88 -19.10 -20.04
N ALA A 8 47.04 -19.27 -19.02
CA ALA A 8 45.64 -19.67 -19.18
C ALA A 8 44.78 -18.64 -19.94
N ILE A 9 45.28 -17.41 -20.12
CA ILE A 9 44.55 -16.33 -20.80
C ILE A 9 45.08 -16.10 -22.22
N CYS A 10 46.38 -15.87 -22.38
CA CYS A 10 46.97 -15.50 -23.68
C CYS A 10 47.76 -16.63 -24.36
N GLY A 11 47.86 -17.81 -23.74
CA GLY A 11 48.55 -18.97 -24.31
C GLY A 11 50.09 -18.86 -24.38
N LYS A 12 50.69 -17.72 -23.99
CA LYS A 12 52.15 -17.54 -24.01
C LYS A 12 52.84 -18.54 -23.10
N ARG A 13 53.88 -19.21 -23.60
CA ARG A 13 54.75 -20.09 -22.80
C ARG A 13 55.55 -19.25 -21.79
N VAL A 14 55.49 -19.63 -20.52
CA VAL A 14 56.15 -18.94 -19.41
C VAL A 14 57.29 -19.83 -18.90
N GLU A 15 58.51 -19.31 -18.99
CA GLU A 15 59.70 -19.96 -18.43
C GLU A 15 59.89 -19.58 -16.96
N LEU A 16 60.51 -20.49 -16.19
CA LEU A 16 60.55 -20.46 -14.72
C LEU A 16 61.06 -19.14 -14.11
N GLY A 17 61.90 -18.38 -14.82
CA GLY A 17 62.48 -17.12 -14.35
C GLY A 17 61.57 -15.89 -14.42
N TYR A 18 60.45 -15.97 -15.14
CA TYR A 18 59.52 -14.84 -15.36
C TYR A 18 58.13 -15.06 -14.74
N ALA A 19 57.93 -16.16 -14.01
CA ALA A 19 56.66 -16.48 -13.37
C ALA A 19 56.47 -15.68 -12.08
N HIS A 20 55.32 -15.03 -11.93
CA HIS A 20 54.95 -14.32 -10.70
C HIS A 20 54.81 -15.30 -9.52
N GLN A 21 55.49 -15.07 -8.39
CA GLN A 21 55.57 -16.02 -7.26
C GLN A 21 54.19 -16.46 -6.72
N ALA A 22 53.18 -15.59 -6.79
CA ALA A 22 51.84 -15.85 -6.28
C ALA A 22 50.84 -16.44 -7.30
N CYS A 23 51.16 -16.54 -8.60
CA CYS A 23 50.21 -17.01 -9.61
C CYS A 23 50.91 -17.78 -10.74
N ARG A 24 50.71 -19.11 -10.77
CA ARG A 24 51.29 -20.04 -11.77
C ARG A 24 50.39 -20.33 -12.96
N HIS A 25 49.34 -19.52 -13.15
CA HIS A 25 48.34 -19.73 -14.19
C HIS A 25 48.36 -18.64 -15.27
N THR A 26 49.15 -17.58 -15.08
CA THR A 26 49.23 -16.45 -16.01
C THR A 26 50.67 -16.07 -16.32
N CYS A 27 50.90 -15.34 -17.42
CA CYS A 27 52.22 -14.88 -17.86
C CYS A 27 52.79 -13.69 -17.06
N GLY A 28 52.12 -13.25 -15.98
CA GLY A 28 52.55 -12.10 -15.19
C GLY A 28 52.11 -10.73 -15.73
N ASN A 29 51.58 -10.64 -16.95
CA ASN A 29 50.95 -9.41 -17.45
C ASN A 29 49.72 -9.07 -16.58
N ALA A 30 49.64 -7.81 -16.13
CA ALA A 30 48.52 -7.28 -15.33
C ALA A 30 47.14 -7.55 -15.95
N GLU A 31 46.99 -7.45 -17.27
CA GLU A 31 45.73 -7.75 -17.97
C GLU A 31 45.35 -9.23 -17.84
N CYS A 32 46.31 -10.14 -18.11
CA CYS A 32 46.08 -11.57 -17.96
C CYS A 32 45.81 -11.96 -16.50
N GLN A 33 46.48 -11.32 -15.54
CA GLN A 33 46.23 -11.54 -14.12
C GLN A 33 44.82 -11.07 -13.72
N ALA A 34 44.39 -9.89 -14.16
CA ALA A 34 43.07 -9.36 -13.86
C ALA A 34 41.95 -10.24 -14.46
N VAL A 35 42.11 -10.68 -15.72
CA VAL A 35 41.13 -11.58 -16.38
C VAL A 35 41.07 -12.93 -15.65
N TYR A 36 42.22 -13.52 -15.33
CA TYR A 36 42.28 -14.79 -14.62
C TYR A 36 41.69 -14.70 -13.21
N GLN A 37 42.03 -13.67 -12.44
CA GLN A 37 41.46 -13.45 -11.10
C GLN A 37 39.94 -13.29 -11.15
N LYS A 38 39.41 -12.59 -12.17
CA LYS A 38 37.97 -12.46 -12.39
C LYS A 38 37.32 -13.80 -12.70
N GLN A 39 37.87 -14.58 -13.64
CA GLN A 39 37.38 -15.93 -13.98
C GLN A 39 37.43 -16.87 -12.77
N TYR A 40 38.56 -16.91 -12.06
CA TYR A 40 38.75 -17.72 -10.87
C TYR A 40 37.77 -17.36 -9.74
N SER A 41 37.55 -16.07 -9.50
CA SER A 41 36.59 -15.62 -8.48
C SER A 41 35.17 -16.06 -8.79
N VAL A 42 34.76 -15.99 -10.07
CA VAL A 42 33.46 -16.50 -10.54
C VAL A 42 33.35 -18.01 -10.33
N GLU A 43 34.38 -18.79 -10.68
CA GLU A 43 34.37 -20.25 -10.46
C GLU A 43 34.27 -20.61 -8.97
N VAL A 44 35.02 -19.92 -8.10
CA VAL A 44 34.97 -20.15 -6.65
C VAL A 44 33.59 -19.84 -6.10
N GLU A 45 32.97 -18.74 -6.54
CA GLU A 45 31.61 -18.37 -6.14
C GLU A 45 30.57 -19.40 -6.63
N GLN A 46 30.67 -19.88 -7.87
CA GLN A 46 29.81 -20.93 -8.42
C GLN A 46 29.94 -22.26 -7.66
N ARG A 47 31.16 -22.66 -7.30
CA ARG A 47 31.40 -23.88 -6.49
C ARG A 47 30.80 -23.73 -5.09
N ARG A 48 31.00 -22.57 -4.44
CA ARG A 48 30.40 -22.28 -3.12
C ARG A 48 28.87 -22.33 -3.19
N GLN A 49 28.27 -21.72 -4.20
CA GLN A 49 26.83 -21.74 -4.41
C GLN A 49 26.32 -23.17 -4.65
N SER A 50 27.00 -23.94 -5.49
CA SER A 50 26.62 -25.33 -5.79
C SER A 50 26.69 -26.23 -4.55
N ASN A 51 27.77 -26.10 -3.75
CA ASN A 51 27.92 -26.86 -2.51
C ASN A 51 26.84 -26.49 -1.49
N ARG A 52 26.53 -25.19 -1.36
CA ARG A 52 25.44 -24.71 -0.50
C ARG A 52 24.08 -25.27 -0.93
N ILE A 53 23.77 -25.26 -2.22
CA ILE A 53 22.50 -25.82 -2.74
C ILE A 53 22.42 -27.32 -2.42
N LYS A 54 23.49 -28.08 -2.69
CA LYS A 54 23.55 -29.52 -2.37
C LYS A 54 23.31 -29.78 -0.90
N GLN A 55 23.97 -29.02 -0.02
CA GLN A 55 23.78 -29.16 1.43
C GLN A 55 22.32 -28.89 1.83
N LEU A 56 21.73 -27.80 1.34
CA LEU A 56 20.35 -27.44 1.66
C LEU A 56 19.34 -28.47 1.13
N GLN A 57 19.61 -29.08 -0.02
CA GLN A 57 18.81 -30.18 -0.55
C GLN A 57 18.87 -31.42 0.35
N LEU A 58 20.05 -31.75 0.91
CA LEU A 58 20.19 -32.82 1.89
C LEU A 58 19.42 -32.52 3.18
N GLU A 59 19.31 -31.25 3.56
CA GLU A 59 18.49 -30.77 4.68
C GLU A 59 16.98 -30.71 4.36
N GLY A 60 16.56 -31.15 3.16
CA GLY A 60 15.16 -31.17 2.73
C GLY A 60 14.57 -29.80 2.37
N VAL A 61 15.40 -28.79 2.14
CA VAL A 61 14.96 -27.45 1.74
C VAL A 61 14.59 -27.44 0.26
N ASP A 62 13.42 -26.89 -0.06
CA ASP A 62 12.96 -26.74 -1.44
C ASP A 62 13.81 -25.70 -2.20
N MET A 63 14.02 -25.94 -3.50
CA MET A 63 14.74 -25.03 -4.39
C MET A 63 13.81 -24.54 -5.50
N VAL A 64 14.08 -23.35 -6.01
CA VAL A 64 13.43 -22.84 -7.21
C VAL A 64 14.35 -22.98 -8.40
N THR A 65 13.77 -23.32 -9.55
CA THR A 65 14.51 -23.58 -10.78
C THR A 65 14.26 -22.45 -11.77
N CYS A 66 15.34 -21.91 -12.35
CA CYS A 66 15.24 -20.91 -13.40
C CYS A 66 14.72 -21.55 -14.70
N ALA A 67 13.64 -21.01 -15.26
CA ALA A 67 13.00 -21.55 -16.46
C ALA A 67 13.85 -21.40 -17.73
N VAL A 68 14.84 -20.49 -17.72
CA VAL A 68 15.70 -20.22 -18.88
C VAL A 68 16.91 -21.15 -18.92
N CYS A 69 17.54 -21.41 -17.77
CA CYS A 69 18.80 -22.18 -17.71
C CYS A 69 18.75 -23.43 -16.83
N ASN A 70 17.60 -23.76 -16.24
CA ASN A 70 17.39 -24.90 -15.34
C ASN A 70 18.30 -24.93 -14.09
N GLN A 71 18.97 -23.82 -13.78
CA GLN A 71 19.77 -23.71 -12.56
C GLN A 71 18.86 -23.55 -11.33
N GLN A 72 19.28 -24.15 -10.23
CA GLN A 72 18.55 -24.13 -8.95
C GLN A 72 19.07 -23.02 -8.04
N PHE A 73 18.16 -22.41 -7.28
CA PHE A 73 18.45 -21.32 -6.36
C PHE A 73 17.51 -21.40 -5.14
N GLU A 74 17.91 -20.82 -4.01
CA GLU A 74 16.97 -20.48 -2.95
C GLU A 74 16.07 -19.30 -3.36
N MET A 75 16.62 -18.38 -4.17
CA MET A 75 15.92 -17.25 -4.77
C MET A 75 16.59 -16.88 -6.09
N ILE A 76 15.79 -16.68 -7.13
CA ILE A 76 16.27 -16.16 -8.41
C ILE A 76 16.46 -14.65 -8.27
N HIS A 77 17.72 -14.22 -8.13
CA HIS A 77 18.08 -12.82 -7.98
C HIS A 77 18.01 -12.05 -9.30
N HIS A 78 17.84 -10.72 -9.20
CA HIS A 78 17.88 -9.82 -10.37
C HIS A 78 19.22 -9.88 -11.12
N SER A 79 20.33 -10.13 -10.42
CA SER A 79 21.66 -10.27 -11.01
C SER A 79 21.75 -11.50 -11.91
N HIS A 80 21.10 -12.61 -11.53
CA HIS A 80 20.98 -13.79 -12.37
C HIS A 80 20.11 -13.51 -13.60
N LEU A 81 18.92 -12.92 -13.44
CA LEU A 81 18.05 -12.64 -14.59
C LEU A 81 18.68 -11.70 -15.62
N LYS A 82 19.55 -10.78 -15.18
CA LYS A 82 20.34 -9.94 -16.08
C LYS A 82 21.24 -10.73 -17.02
N THR A 83 21.71 -11.92 -16.63
CA THR A 83 22.51 -12.78 -17.55
C THR A 83 21.67 -13.30 -18.72
N HIS A 84 20.34 -13.29 -18.57
CA HIS A 84 19.37 -13.65 -19.61
C HIS A 84 18.75 -12.42 -20.29
N GLY A 85 19.24 -11.21 -20.00
CA GLY A 85 18.65 -9.98 -20.50
C GLY A 85 17.25 -9.67 -19.96
N LEU A 86 16.84 -10.32 -18.85
CA LEU A 86 15.50 -10.18 -18.29
C LEU A 86 15.52 -9.37 -16.99
N THR A 87 14.47 -8.57 -16.80
CA THR A 87 14.10 -8.04 -15.49
C THR A 87 13.25 -9.06 -14.71
N VAL A 88 13.17 -8.90 -13.38
CA VAL A 88 12.27 -9.72 -12.53
C VAL A 88 10.82 -9.61 -12.98
N LYS A 89 10.41 -8.44 -13.49
CA LYS A 89 9.04 -8.19 -13.95
C LYS A 89 8.73 -8.96 -15.24
N GLU A 90 9.64 -8.91 -16.21
CA GLU A 90 9.50 -9.66 -17.47
C GLU A 90 9.53 -11.16 -17.23
N TYR A 91 10.45 -11.65 -16.39
CA TYR A 91 10.52 -13.05 -16.04
C TYR A 91 9.21 -13.57 -15.43
N LYS A 92 8.62 -12.82 -14.49
CA LYS A 92 7.31 -13.16 -13.89
C LYS A 92 6.16 -13.08 -14.88
N LYS A 93 6.27 -12.28 -15.93
CA LYS A 93 5.25 -12.19 -16.99
C LYS A 93 5.34 -13.40 -17.93
N LEU A 94 6.55 -13.84 -18.25
CA LEU A 94 6.79 -15.02 -19.08
C LEU A 94 6.47 -16.34 -18.34
N TYR A 95 6.73 -16.38 -17.04
CA TYR A 95 6.58 -17.57 -16.21
C TYR A 95 5.79 -17.25 -14.92
N PRO A 96 4.47 -16.99 -15.03
CA PRO A 96 3.65 -16.54 -13.89
C PRO A 96 3.49 -17.59 -12.80
N ASP A 97 3.48 -18.88 -13.16
CA ASP A 97 3.23 -19.98 -12.23
C ASP A 97 4.52 -20.50 -11.56
N LEU A 98 5.69 -20.04 -12.00
CA LEU A 98 6.96 -20.49 -11.46
C LEU A 98 7.43 -19.60 -10.30
N PRO A 99 7.68 -20.18 -9.11
CA PRO A 99 8.14 -19.41 -7.97
C PRO A 99 9.57 -18.90 -8.20
N THR A 100 9.83 -17.66 -7.80
CA THR A 100 11.19 -17.07 -7.82
C THR A 100 11.90 -17.17 -6.47
N LEU A 101 11.25 -17.75 -5.46
CA LEU A 101 11.67 -17.84 -4.07
C LEU A 101 11.21 -19.19 -3.52
N ASN A 102 12.07 -19.89 -2.79
CA ASN A 102 11.67 -21.09 -2.07
C ASN A 102 10.84 -20.77 -0.81
N SER A 103 10.25 -21.80 -0.21
CA SER A 103 9.32 -21.70 0.91
C SER A 103 9.99 -21.10 2.14
N ARG A 104 11.21 -21.56 2.46
CA ARG A 104 12.02 -21.04 3.58
C ARG A 104 12.31 -19.54 3.44
N MET A 105 12.73 -19.10 2.25
CA MET A 105 13.02 -17.69 1.99
C MET A 105 11.76 -16.83 2.03
N LYS A 106 10.65 -17.35 1.51
CA LYS A 106 9.35 -16.69 1.59
C LYS A 106 8.93 -16.47 3.05
N GLN A 107 9.08 -17.48 3.90
CA GLN A 107 8.77 -17.38 5.33
C GLN A 107 9.68 -16.40 6.07
N THR A 108 11.01 -16.53 5.90
CA THR A 108 12.00 -15.68 6.58
C THR A 108 11.80 -14.21 6.25
N ARG A 109 11.59 -13.89 4.97
CA ARG A 109 11.32 -12.51 4.52
C ARG A 109 9.97 -12.01 4.98
N GLY A 110 8.96 -12.89 5.03
CA GLY A 110 7.66 -12.60 5.62
C GLY A 110 7.82 -12.18 7.08
N GLN A 111 8.53 -12.97 7.89
CA GLN A 111 8.76 -12.68 9.31
C GLN A 111 9.52 -11.36 9.52
N GLY A 112 10.59 -11.13 8.76
CA GLY A 112 11.34 -9.86 8.82
C GLY A 112 10.48 -8.65 8.45
N ALA A 113 9.59 -8.78 7.46
CA ALA A 113 8.66 -7.70 7.11
C ALA A 113 7.60 -7.44 8.18
N LEU A 114 7.24 -8.46 8.98
CA LEU A 114 6.32 -8.29 10.11
C LEU A 114 6.97 -7.52 11.24
N THR A 115 8.18 -7.92 11.66
CA THR A 115 8.90 -7.29 12.77
C THR A 115 9.31 -5.84 12.44
N GLN A 116 9.52 -5.52 11.17
CA GLN A 116 9.85 -4.17 10.71
C GLN A 116 8.64 -3.31 10.36
N SER A 117 7.41 -3.79 10.61
CA SER A 117 6.24 -3.01 10.25
C SER A 117 6.14 -1.74 11.10
N HIS A 118 6.08 -0.58 10.45
CA HIS A 118 6.15 0.72 11.11
C HIS A 118 5.09 0.93 12.21
N TYR A 119 3.93 0.27 12.10
CA TYR A 119 2.92 0.40 13.16
C TYR A 119 3.35 -0.25 14.48
N LEU A 120 4.31 -1.19 14.48
CA LEU A 120 4.85 -1.79 15.69
C LEU A 120 5.78 -0.84 16.46
N SER A 121 6.39 0.13 15.77
CA SER A 121 7.33 1.08 16.36
C SER A 121 6.72 2.46 16.61
N TYR A 122 5.51 2.72 16.10
CA TYR A 122 4.86 4.01 16.25
C TYR A 122 4.13 4.06 17.60
N VAL A 123 4.57 4.96 18.48
CA VAL A 123 3.93 5.19 19.79
C VAL A 123 2.71 6.11 19.59
N GLY A 124 1.60 5.52 19.15
CA GLY A 124 0.30 6.18 19.06
C GLY A 124 -0.61 5.79 20.22
N LYS A 125 -1.71 6.53 20.37
CA LYS A 125 -2.85 6.14 21.20
C LYS A 125 -3.44 4.82 20.66
N GLU A 126 -3.79 3.91 21.56
CA GLU A 126 -4.49 2.69 21.19
C GLU A 126 -5.84 2.98 20.53
N PRO A 127 -6.25 2.20 19.50
CA PRO A 127 -7.55 2.36 18.90
C PRO A 127 -8.69 2.27 19.91
N ASP A 128 -9.49 3.32 19.96
CA ASP A 128 -10.62 3.44 20.88
C ASP A 128 -11.91 3.81 20.13
N ARG A 129 -13.01 3.94 20.87
CA ARG A 129 -14.32 4.23 20.29
C ARG A 129 -14.34 5.51 19.45
N GLU A 130 -13.66 6.57 19.91
CA GLU A 130 -13.60 7.85 19.20
C GLU A 130 -13.02 7.68 17.78
N LEU A 131 -11.97 6.86 17.63
CA LEU A 131 -11.41 6.54 16.33
C LEU A 131 -12.41 5.78 15.44
N TYR A 132 -13.16 4.84 15.99
CA TYR A 132 -14.12 4.04 15.20
C TYR A 132 -15.27 4.91 14.69
N GLU A 133 -15.75 5.85 15.50
CA GLU A 133 -16.75 6.85 15.11
C GLU A 133 -16.20 7.76 14.00
N PHE A 134 -14.98 8.27 14.18
CA PHE A 134 -14.30 9.08 13.16
C PHE A 134 -14.17 8.35 11.83
N LEU A 135 -13.66 7.12 11.83
CA LEU A 135 -13.48 6.32 10.62
C LEU A 135 -14.83 5.98 9.98
N THR A 136 -15.87 5.71 10.77
CA THR A 136 -17.22 5.45 10.25
C THR A 136 -17.76 6.66 9.49
N GLY A 137 -17.61 7.87 10.06
CA GLY A 137 -17.99 9.11 9.37
C GLY A 137 -17.21 9.35 8.08
N CYS A 138 -15.88 9.24 8.12
CA CYS A 138 -15.03 9.41 6.94
C CYS A 138 -15.33 8.37 5.85
N LEU A 139 -15.62 7.12 6.23
CA LEU A 139 -15.96 6.07 5.29
C LEU A 139 -17.40 6.15 4.78
N LEU A 140 -18.30 6.96 5.36
CA LEU A 140 -19.51 7.34 4.64
C LEU A 140 -19.27 8.44 3.61
N GLY A 141 -18.21 9.23 3.81
CA GLY A 141 -17.83 10.36 2.97
C GLY A 141 -16.65 10.10 2.03
N ASP A 142 -15.74 11.07 1.99
CA ASP A 142 -14.62 11.17 1.04
C ASP A 142 -13.45 10.23 1.37
N GLY A 143 -13.37 9.76 2.62
CA GLY A 143 -12.32 8.86 3.07
C GLY A 143 -12.43 7.48 2.45
N TYR A 144 -11.28 6.84 2.18
CA TYR A 144 -11.22 5.47 1.69
C TYR A 144 -10.06 4.66 2.28
N LEU A 145 -10.19 3.35 2.22
CA LEU A 145 -9.15 2.41 2.63
C LEU A 145 -8.46 1.81 1.41
N GLU A 146 -7.15 2.07 1.30
CA GLU A 146 -6.29 1.55 0.24
C GLU A 146 -5.66 0.22 0.68
N LYS A 147 -6.07 -0.90 0.08
CA LYS A 147 -5.48 -2.23 0.28
C LYS A 147 -4.71 -2.67 -0.96
N CYS A 148 -3.40 -2.46 -0.96
CA CYS A 148 -2.54 -2.98 -2.03
C CYS A 148 -2.41 -4.51 -1.94
N SER A 149 -2.41 -5.19 -3.09
CA SER A 149 -2.26 -6.65 -3.18
C SER A 149 -0.95 -7.16 -2.56
N ASN A 150 0.12 -6.38 -2.64
CA ASN A 150 1.45 -6.71 -2.13
C ASN A 150 1.69 -6.25 -0.67
N LYS A 151 0.68 -5.72 0.02
CA LYS A 151 0.78 -5.31 1.43
C LYS A 151 -0.15 -6.15 2.28
N ARG A 152 0.31 -6.54 3.48
CA ARG A 152 -0.52 -7.29 4.43
C ARG A 152 -1.70 -6.44 4.92
N ASN A 153 -1.44 -5.18 5.24
CA ASN A 153 -2.43 -4.28 5.85
C ASN A 153 -2.91 -3.18 4.89
N ALA A 154 -4.14 -2.71 5.11
CA ALA A 154 -4.67 -1.53 4.45
C ALA A 154 -4.16 -0.25 5.12
N ARG A 155 -4.41 0.90 4.48
CA ARG A 155 -4.22 2.24 5.05
C ARG A 155 -5.45 3.11 4.78
N TYR A 156 -5.70 4.10 5.64
CA TYR A 156 -6.56 5.23 5.31
C TYR A 156 -5.88 6.18 4.32
N ALA A 157 -6.64 6.68 3.35
CA ALA A 157 -6.25 7.74 2.44
C ALA A 157 -7.43 8.66 2.11
N GLU A 158 -7.15 9.94 1.91
CA GLU A 158 -8.13 10.95 1.50
C GLU A 158 -7.39 12.07 0.77
N GLY A 159 -8.08 12.72 -0.19
CA GLY A 159 -7.59 13.95 -0.77
C GLY A 159 -8.70 14.90 -1.18
N GLY A 160 -8.40 16.19 -1.21
CA GLY A 160 -9.40 17.24 -1.38
C GLY A 160 -8.78 18.63 -1.43
N SER A 161 -9.60 19.64 -1.75
CA SER A 161 -9.17 21.03 -1.87
C SER A 161 -9.26 21.82 -0.56
N ASN A 162 -10.01 21.33 0.42
CA ASN A 162 -10.18 22.03 1.70
C ASN A 162 -9.02 21.76 2.63
N GLN A 163 -8.14 22.76 2.71
CA GLN A 163 -6.90 22.64 3.45
C GLN A 163 -7.12 22.28 4.93
N ARG A 164 -7.88 23.15 5.59
CA ARG A 164 -8.03 23.17 7.04
C ARG A 164 -8.74 21.90 7.53
N TYR A 165 -9.67 21.39 6.74
CA TYR A 165 -10.40 20.19 7.08
C TYR A 165 -9.55 18.92 7.00
N LEU A 166 -8.76 18.76 5.94
CA LEU A 166 -7.83 17.62 5.84
C LEU A 166 -6.71 17.69 6.88
N GLU A 167 -6.25 18.90 7.23
CA GLU A 167 -5.29 19.08 8.30
C GLU A 167 -5.87 18.69 9.66
N TRP A 168 -7.14 19.04 9.94
CA TRP A 168 -7.84 18.60 11.13
C TRP A 168 -7.96 17.06 11.20
N LYS A 169 -8.34 16.41 10.08
CA LYS A 169 -8.35 14.93 9.99
C LYS A 169 -6.96 14.33 10.20
N TYR A 170 -5.91 14.97 9.66
CA TYR A 170 -4.52 14.56 9.85
C TYR A 170 -4.11 14.61 11.31
N GLN A 171 -4.41 15.71 12.01
CA GLN A 171 -4.11 15.87 13.43
C GLN A 171 -4.86 14.81 14.26
N PHE A 172 -6.13 14.56 13.94
CA PHE A 172 -6.92 13.51 14.60
C PHE A 172 -6.26 12.13 14.44
N LEU A 173 -5.97 11.71 13.21
CA LEU A 173 -5.40 10.38 12.91
C LEU A 173 -3.96 10.24 13.40
N SER A 174 -3.19 11.33 13.44
CA SER A 174 -1.81 11.33 13.95
C SER A 174 -1.71 11.11 15.45
N ARG A 175 -2.84 11.11 16.18
CA ARG A 175 -2.85 10.61 17.56
C ARG A 175 -2.70 9.09 17.63
N TYR A 176 -3.13 8.37 16.59
CA TYR A 176 -3.21 6.89 16.57
C TYR A 176 -2.18 6.26 15.63
N PHE A 177 -1.89 6.92 14.51
CA PHE A 177 -1.09 6.34 13.43
C PHE A 177 -0.04 7.30 12.90
N SER A 178 1.09 6.75 12.44
CA SER A 178 2.00 7.50 11.58
C SER A 178 1.27 7.90 10.29
N CYS A 179 1.24 9.20 10.02
CA CYS A 179 0.55 9.79 8.88
C CYS A 179 1.51 10.61 8.02
N THR A 180 1.09 10.86 6.78
CA THR A 180 1.70 11.82 5.87
C THR A 180 0.61 12.76 5.38
N PHE A 181 0.93 14.05 5.34
CA PHE A 181 0.05 15.08 4.84
C PHE A 181 0.83 15.99 3.90
N ASN A 182 0.44 16.03 2.63
CA ASN A 182 1.21 16.72 1.60
C ASN A 182 0.29 17.43 0.62
N GLU A 183 0.72 18.61 0.20
CA GLU A 183 0.19 19.28 -0.97
C GLU A 183 0.60 18.56 -2.26
N ARG A 184 -0.31 18.49 -3.23
CA ARG A 184 -0.08 17.92 -4.56
C ARG A 184 -0.79 18.74 -5.64
N LEU A 185 -0.23 18.71 -6.84
CA LEU A 185 -0.92 19.11 -8.05
C LEU A 185 -1.55 17.88 -8.70
N SER A 186 -2.80 17.98 -9.12
CA SER A 186 -3.44 16.93 -9.92
C SER A 186 -2.68 16.73 -11.23
N SER A 187 -2.83 15.55 -11.84
CA SER A 187 -2.46 15.40 -13.24
C SER A 187 -3.22 16.43 -14.09
N PRO A 188 -2.62 16.94 -15.18
CA PRO A 188 -3.30 17.84 -16.10
C PRO A 188 -4.59 17.20 -16.60
N HIS A 189 -5.71 17.94 -16.54
CA HIS A 189 -6.97 17.48 -17.07
C HIS A 189 -6.81 17.23 -18.58
N THR A 190 -7.18 16.03 -19.04
CA THR A 190 -6.85 15.52 -20.39
C THR A 190 -7.33 16.42 -21.53
N LYS A 191 -8.40 17.19 -21.32
CA LYS A 191 -8.95 18.10 -22.34
C LYS A 191 -8.52 19.56 -22.20
N THR A 192 -8.23 20.02 -20.98
CA THR A 192 -8.07 21.46 -20.69
C THR A 192 -6.67 21.82 -20.21
N GLY A 193 -5.82 20.83 -19.90
CA GLY A 193 -4.50 21.01 -19.32
C GLY A 193 -4.52 21.53 -17.88
N LYS A 194 -5.69 21.92 -17.34
CA LYS A 194 -5.79 22.49 -15.99
C LYS A 194 -5.35 21.49 -14.94
N GLN A 195 -4.52 21.96 -14.02
CA GLN A 195 -4.14 21.23 -12.82
C GLN A 195 -4.79 21.89 -11.62
N TYR A 196 -5.19 21.08 -10.67
CA TYR A 196 -5.82 21.53 -9.44
C TYR A 196 -4.87 21.25 -8.28
N LYS A 197 -4.62 22.28 -7.48
CA LYS A 197 -3.93 22.15 -6.21
C LYS A 197 -4.89 21.53 -5.21
N GLY A 198 -4.44 20.50 -4.53
CA GLY A 198 -5.19 19.79 -3.51
C GLY A 198 -4.25 19.06 -2.58
N TRP A 199 -4.79 18.52 -1.51
CA TRP A 199 -3.99 17.98 -0.42
C TRP A 199 -4.35 16.54 -0.15
N TRP A 200 -3.35 15.77 0.29
CA TRP A 200 -3.46 14.33 0.45
C TRP A 200 -2.99 13.88 1.83
N LEU A 201 -3.91 13.27 2.55
CA LEU A 201 -3.69 12.60 3.82
C LEU A 201 -3.59 11.10 3.58
N LYS A 202 -2.53 10.47 4.09
CA LYS A 202 -2.40 9.01 4.12
C LYS A 202 -1.83 8.54 5.46
N THR A 203 -2.38 7.48 6.00
CA THR A 203 -1.76 6.73 7.11
C THR A 203 -0.72 5.74 6.59
N LYS A 204 0.19 5.29 7.45
CA LYS A 204 0.90 4.03 7.23
C LYS A 204 -0.08 2.86 7.37
N VAL A 205 0.29 1.71 6.79
CA VAL A 205 -0.59 0.53 6.83
C VAL A 205 -0.76 0.01 8.27
N HIS A 206 -1.98 -0.34 8.66
CA HIS A 206 -2.31 -0.78 10.02
C HIS A 206 -3.34 -1.93 10.01
N PRO A 207 -3.25 -2.93 10.90
CA PRO A 207 -4.23 -4.02 10.98
C PRO A 207 -5.69 -3.55 11.14
N ILE A 208 -5.94 -2.45 11.85
CA ILE A 208 -7.29 -1.90 12.04
C ILE A 208 -7.94 -1.49 10.72
N PHE A 209 -7.19 -0.83 9.82
CA PHE A 209 -7.70 -0.48 8.51
C PHE A 209 -8.00 -1.72 7.69
N THR A 210 -7.26 -2.82 7.89
CA THR A 210 -7.59 -4.10 7.25
C THR A 210 -8.92 -4.64 7.77
N LYS A 211 -9.18 -4.57 9.08
CA LYS A 211 -10.47 -4.97 9.68
C LYS A 211 -11.61 -4.15 9.11
N PHE A 212 -11.49 -2.82 9.09
CA PHE A 212 -12.50 -1.95 8.49
C PHE A 212 -12.66 -2.21 6.98
N HIS A 213 -11.57 -2.44 6.26
CA HIS A 213 -11.65 -2.71 4.82
C HIS A 213 -12.47 -3.97 4.53
N LEU A 214 -12.36 -5.03 5.35
CA LEU A 214 -13.14 -6.25 5.17
C LEU A 214 -14.65 -6.03 5.33
N GLU A 215 -15.04 -5.05 6.15
CA GLU A 215 -16.44 -4.70 6.42
C GLU A 215 -17.02 -3.69 5.41
N TRP A 216 -16.17 -2.84 4.82
CA TRP A 216 -16.59 -1.74 3.94
C TRP A 216 -16.37 -1.99 2.44
N TYR A 217 -15.67 -3.05 2.04
CA TYR A 217 -15.29 -3.25 0.64
C TYR A 217 -15.55 -4.68 0.14
N HIS A 218 -16.52 -4.80 -0.77
CA HIS A 218 -16.82 -6.02 -1.52
C HIS A 218 -16.77 -5.69 -3.02
N GLN A 219 -15.56 -5.70 -3.59
CA GLN A 219 -15.21 -5.18 -4.95
C GLN A 219 -15.32 -3.66 -5.09
N LYS A 220 -16.34 -3.05 -4.48
CA LYS A 220 -16.54 -1.60 -4.31
C LYS A 220 -16.82 -1.27 -2.85
N LYS A 221 -16.80 0.02 -2.53
CA LYS A 221 -17.20 0.54 -1.22
C LYS A 221 -18.69 0.26 -0.99
N VAL A 222 -19.03 -0.27 0.18
CA VAL A 222 -20.39 -0.62 0.62
C VAL A 222 -20.62 -0.10 2.04
N VAL A 223 -21.88 0.10 2.42
CA VAL A 223 -22.25 0.48 3.79
C VAL A 223 -22.12 -0.72 4.72
N SER A 224 -21.27 -0.61 5.75
CA SER A 224 -21.13 -1.64 6.78
C SER A 224 -22.20 -1.49 7.86
N GLU A 225 -23.30 -2.24 7.77
CA GLU A 225 -24.40 -2.20 8.76
C GLU A 225 -23.89 -2.40 10.19
N LYS A 226 -22.97 -3.36 10.39
CA LYS A 226 -22.34 -3.64 11.68
C LYS A 226 -21.64 -2.40 12.25
N LEU A 227 -20.74 -1.77 11.49
CA LEU A 227 -20.01 -0.60 11.99
C LEU A 227 -20.92 0.61 12.17
N LEU A 228 -21.89 0.82 11.27
CA LEU A 228 -22.86 1.90 11.43
C LEU A 228 -23.73 1.70 12.67
N SER A 229 -24.14 0.45 12.95
CA SER A 229 -24.96 0.14 14.12
C SER A 229 -24.26 0.44 15.44
N GLU A 230 -22.93 0.45 15.47
CA GLU A 230 -22.18 0.67 16.71
C GLU A 230 -21.60 2.09 16.79
N TYR A 231 -21.16 2.64 15.65
CA TYR A 231 -20.30 3.82 15.61
C TYR A 231 -20.85 4.99 14.80
N LEU A 232 -22.06 4.91 14.23
CA LEU A 232 -22.74 6.09 13.70
C LEU A 232 -23.33 6.92 14.86
N THR A 233 -22.48 7.75 15.48
CA THR A 233 -22.82 8.75 16.50
C THR A 233 -23.02 10.13 15.87
N GLU A 234 -23.38 11.14 16.68
CA GLU A 234 -23.46 12.52 16.20
C GLU A 234 -22.12 12.99 15.61
N PHE A 235 -20.99 12.60 16.22
CA PHE A 235 -19.67 12.92 15.70
C PHE A 235 -19.42 12.31 14.31
N ALA A 236 -19.71 11.02 14.13
CA ALA A 236 -19.61 10.35 12.83
C ALA A 236 -20.55 10.98 11.79
N LEU A 237 -21.78 11.33 12.19
CA LEU A 237 -22.77 11.99 11.35
C LEU A 237 -22.28 13.36 10.86
N ILE A 238 -21.64 14.14 11.73
CA ILE A 238 -21.08 15.45 11.35
C ILE A 238 -19.93 15.31 10.37
N ILE A 239 -19.03 14.33 10.57
CA ILE A 239 -17.95 14.07 9.60
C ILE A 239 -18.53 13.67 8.24
N TRP A 240 -19.52 12.77 8.24
CA TRP A 240 -20.20 12.37 7.00
C TRP A 240 -20.86 13.57 6.30
N PHE A 241 -21.53 14.44 7.06
CA PHE A 241 -22.12 15.67 6.51
C PHE A 241 -21.06 16.66 6.02
N CYS A 242 -19.91 16.75 6.67
CA CYS A 242 -18.82 17.61 6.22
C CYS A 242 -18.29 17.16 4.85
N ASP A 243 -18.11 15.86 4.66
CA ASP A 243 -17.66 15.27 3.40
C ASP A 243 -18.76 15.43 2.32
N ASP A 244 -19.88 14.72 2.47
CA ASP A 244 -20.90 14.55 1.41
C ASP A 244 -22.22 15.29 1.67
N GLY A 245 -22.24 16.21 2.62
CA GLY A 245 -23.42 17.00 2.95
C GLY A 245 -23.52 18.34 2.22
N CYS A 246 -24.73 18.89 2.20
CA CYS A 246 -25.03 20.24 1.74
C CYS A 246 -26.09 20.89 2.62
N SER A 247 -25.87 22.16 3.00
CA SER A 247 -26.78 22.96 3.82
C SER A 247 -27.58 24.01 3.01
N TYR A 248 -27.36 24.09 1.69
CA TYR A 248 -27.99 25.12 0.85
C TYR A 248 -29.49 24.82 0.61
N HIS A 249 -30.35 25.70 1.14
CA HIS A 249 -31.83 25.60 1.23
C HIS A 249 -32.34 24.43 2.08
N LYS A 250 -31.92 23.20 1.77
CA LYS A 250 -32.26 21.97 2.48
C LYS A 250 -30.99 21.25 2.90
N ILE A 251 -31.08 20.46 3.96
CA ILE A 251 -30.01 19.56 4.37
C ILE A 251 -30.09 18.31 3.49
N ARG A 252 -29.01 18.03 2.77
CA ARG A 252 -28.88 16.86 1.91
C ARG A 252 -27.62 16.09 2.23
N PHE A 253 -27.67 14.76 2.05
CA PHE A 253 -26.52 13.86 2.06
C PHE A 253 -26.42 13.20 0.68
N TYR A 254 -25.30 13.36 0.01
CA TYR A 254 -25.07 12.86 -1.33
C TYR A 254 -24.55 11.42 -1.31
N THR A 255 -25.46 10.47 -1.22
CA THR A 255 -25.17 9.02 -1.13
C THR A 255 -25.06 8.33 -2.50
N MET A 256 -24.64 9.05 -3.54
CA MET A 256 -24.74 8.60 -4.93
C MET A 256 -23.82 7.40 -5.27
N ALA A 257 -22.89 7.07 -4.38
CA ALA A 257 -21.98 5.92 -4.49
C ALA A 257 -22.60 4.61 -3.94
N PHE A 258 -23.68 4.69 -3.16
CA PHE A 258 -24.34 3.56 -2.51
C PHE A 258 -25.58 3.12 -3.28
N SER A 259 -25.95 1.84 -3.13
CA SER A 259 -27.17 1.26 -3.71
C SER A 259 -28.43 1.72 -2.95
N ASP A 260 -29.60 1.55 -3.57
CA ASP A 260 -30.86 1.99 -2.97
C ASP A 260 -31.12 1.34 -1.60
N ASN A 261 -30.86 0.03 -1.44
CA ASN A 261 -30.99 -0.67 -0.16
C ASN A 261 -30.06 -0.10 0.92
N GLU A 262 -28.84 0.26 0.54
CA GLU A 262 -27.87 0.89 1.46
C GLU A 262 -28.34 2.29 1.86
N VAL A 263 -28.91 3.07 0.93
CA VAL A 263 -29.47 4.40 1.23
C VAL A 263 -30.72 4.30 2.11
N GLU A 264 -31.58 3.30 1.91
CA GLU A 264 -32.72 3.02 2.78
C GLU A 264 -32.27 2.69 4.22
N LEU A 265 -31.24 1.86 4.38
CA LEU A 265 -30.61 1.61 5.67
C LEU A 265 -30.13 2.92 6.32
N LEU A 266 -29.44 3.78 5.57
CA LEU A 266 -28.98 5.07 6.06
C LEU A 266 -30.13 5.97 6.52
N VAL A 267 -31.23 6.06 5.75
CA VAL A 267 -32.43 6.83 6.15
C VAL A 267 -33.04 6.28 7.44
N ASN A 268 -33.14 4.95 7.57
CA ASN A 268 -33.66 4.32 8.78
C ASN A 268 -32.78 4.59 10.01
N LEU A 269 -31.46 4.57 9.85
CA LEU A 269 -30.52 4.92 10.91
C LEU A 269 -30.61 6.40 11.29
N LEU A 270 -30.70 7.30 10.31
CA LEU A 270 -30.90 8.73 10.56
C LEU A 270 -32.16 9.00 11.39
N LYS A 271 -33.26 8.33 11.04
CA LYS A 271 -34.55 8.46 11.73
C LYS A 271 -34.51 7.87 13.15
N SER A 272 -34.01 6.65 13.29
CA SER A 272 -34.05 5.92 14.57
C SER A 272 -33.08 6.46 15.60
N ARG A 273 -31.90 6.94 15.20
CA ARG A 273 -30.84 7.39 16.13
C ARG A 273 -30.91 8.88 16.44
N PHE A 274 -31.20 9.69 15.44
CA PHE A 274 -31.09 11.15 15.54
C PHE A 274 -32.45 11.84 15.41
N GLY A 275 -33.53 11.08 15.20
CA GLY A 275 -34.86 11.65 14.95
C GLY A 275 -34.93 12.46 13.65
N LEU A 276 -34.02 12.20 12.70
CA LEU A 276 -33.89 12.90 11.43
C LEU A 276 -34.60 12.13 10.32
N LYS A 277 -35.73 12.66 9.87
CA LYS A 277 -36.51 12.14 8.75
C LYS A 277 -35.99 12.73 7.44
N GLY A 278 -35.74 11.85 6.47
CA GLY A 278 -35.32 12.22 5.14
C GLY A 278 -36.04 11.40 4.08
N ASN A 279 -36.18 11.99 2.90
CA ASN A 279 -36.69 11.32 1.71
C ASN A 279 -35.52 10.98 0.79
N ILE A 280 -35.58 9.82 0.13
CA ILE A 280 -34.66 9.44 -0.93
C ILE A 280 -35.12 10.12 -2.21
N LEU A 281 -34.26 10.96 -2.77
CA LEU A 281 -34.45 11.62 -4.05
C LEU A 281 -33.40 11.11 -5.04
N ARG A 282 -33.60 11.39 -6.34
CA ARG A 282 -32.65 10.99 -7.38
C ARG A 282 -32.16 12.20 -8.17
N ASN A 283 -30.89 12.17 -8.55
CA ASN A 283 -30.34 13.15 -9.49
C ASN A 283 -30.77 12.82 -10.94
N LYS A 284 -30.35 13.65 -11.91
CA LYS A 284 -30.67 13.43 -13.34
C LYS A 284 -30.14 12.12 -13.90
N SER A 285 -29.10 11.55 -13.29
CA SER A 285 -28.49 10.27 -13.65
C SER A 285 -29.09 9.09 -12.89
N GLY A 286 -30.17 9.30 -12.12
CA GLY A 286 -30.86 8.26 -11.35
C GLY A 286 -30.17 7.87 -10.04
N GLN A 287 -29.10 8.54 -9.62
CA GLN A 287 -28.37 8.19 -8.39
C GLN A 287 -29.09 8.72 -7.15
N PRO A 288 -29.20 7.92 -6.07
CA PRO A 288 -29.95 8.29 -4.86
C PRO A 288 -29.18 9.29 -3.99
N PHE A 289 -29.92 10.21 -3.36
CA PHE A 289 -29.43 11.09 -2.29
C PHE A 289 -30.53 11.36 -1.26
N ILE A 290 -30.14 11.65 -0.03
CA ILE A 290 -31.09 11.88 1.08
C ILE A 290 -31.35 13.39 1.22
N SER A 291 -32.62 13.79 1.31
CA SER A 291 -33.01 15.17 1.65
C SER A 291 -33.84 15.18 2.92
N LEU A 292 -33.35 15.87 3.96
CA LEU A 292 -34.08 16.01 5.22
C LEU A 292 -35.31 16.91 5.07
N ASP A 293 -36.33 16.65 5.88
CA ASP A 293 -37.49 17.53 6.02
C ASP A 293 -37.18 18.78 6.87
N ALA A 294 -38.16 19.69 6.97
CA ALA A 294 -37.98 20.96 7.66
C ALA A 294 -37.77 20.82 9.18
N ASP A 295 -38.48 19.90 9.83
CA ASP A 295 -38.32 19.61 11.26
C ASP A 295 -36.93 19.02 11.56
N SER A 296 -36.50 18.08 10.71
CA SER A 296 -35.19 17.45 10.80
C SER A 296 -34.06 18.42 10.53
N LYS A 297 -34.26 19.43 9.68
CA LYS A 297 -33.29 20.54 9.53
C LYS A 297 -33.07 21.29 10.85
N ILE A 298 -34.13 21.57 11.61
CA ILE A 298 -34.03 22.26 12.92
C ILE A 298 -33.29 21.38 13.92
N LYS A 299 -33.64 20.09 14.00
CA LYS A 299 -32.93 19.12 14.86
C LYS A 299 -31.47 18.99 14.48
N PHE A 300 -31.18 18.87 13.18
CA PHE A 300 -29.82 18.73 12.68
C PHE A 300 -28.97 19.96 12.98
N ARG A 301 -29.53 21.17 12.91
CA ARG A 301 -28.84 22.40 13.34
C ARG A 301 -28.42 22.36 14.80
N ARG A 302 -29.24 21.77 15.69
CA ARG A 302 -28.86 21.59 17.11
C ARG A 302 -27.68 20.64 17.24
N ILE A 303 -27.69 19.54 16.47
CA ILE A 303 -26.56 18.61 16.40
C ILE A 303 -25.30 19.32 15.91
N THR A 304 -25.34 19.98 14.74
CA THR A 304 -24.16 20.64 14.14
C THR A 304 -23.57 21.72 15.05
N SER A 305 -24.40 22.44 15.81
CA SER A 305 -23.94 23.51 16.71
C SER A 305 -23.05 23.04 17.86
N GLN A 306 -23.04 21.73 18.16
CA GLN A 306 -22.18 21.14 19.19
C GLN A 306 -20.76 20.86 18.70
N PHE A 307 -20.49 20.97 17.40
CA PHE A 307 -19.21 20.59 16.79
C PHE A 307 -18.54 21.77 16.10
N SER A 308 -17.25 21.92 16.36
CA SER A 308 -16.38 22.86 15.63
C SER A 308 -15.40 22.09 14.78
N ILE A 309 -15.61 22.10 13.46
CA ILE A 309 -14.78 21.39 12.48
C ILE A 309 -14.06 22.42 11.59
N PRO A 310 -12.73 22.59 11.75
CA PRO A 310 -11.96 23.58 11.01
C PRO A 310 -12.13 23.48 9.50
N GLY A 311 -12.43 24.60 8.85
CA GLY A 311 -12.61 24.67 7.40
C GLY A 311 -13.99 24.24 6.91
N MET A 312 -14.88 23.75 7.78
CA MET A 312 -16.24 23.30 7.42
C MET A 312 -17.33 24.20 7.99
N GLU A 313 -16.97 25.37 8.53
CA GLU A 313 -17.89 26.32 9.16
C GLU A 313 -19.00 26.76 8.19
N TYR A 314 -18.66 26.91 6.91
CA TYR A 314 -19.62 27.28 5.85
C TYR A 314 -20.72 26.22 5.62
N LYS A 315 -20.47 24.94 5.93
CA LYS A 315 -21.49 23.88 5.87
C LYS A 315 -22.26 23.76 7.19
N LEU A 316 -21.62 24.01 8.33
CA LEU A 316 -22.19 23.72 9.66
C LEU A 316 -22.99 24.89 10.26
N ASN A 317 -22.71 26.13 9.86
CA ASN A 317 -23.35 27.33 10.37
C ASN A 317 -24.46 27.81 9.42
N PHE A 318 -25.68 27.27 9.55
CA PHE A 318 -26.86 27.60 8.74
C PHE A 318 -28.12 27.81 9.58
#